data_AF-A0A2Z7BZT3-F1
#
_entry.id   AF-A0A2Z7BZT3-F1
#
_cell.length_a   1.000
_cell.length_b   1.000
_cell.length_c   1.000
_cell.angle_alpha   90.00
_cell.angle_beta   90.00
_cell.angle_gamma   90.00
#
_symmetry.space_group_name_H-M   'P 1'
#
loop_
_entity.id
_entity.type
_entity.pdbx_description
1 polymer ?
#
loop_
_entity_poly.entity_id
_entity_poly.type
_entity_poly.pdbx_seq_one_letter_code
_entity_poly.pdbx_strand_id
1 'polypeptide(L)'
;MASACASSTIAAVAFSSLRLVSQKSGSVVGATKAAFLGGRRLRVSKVGTAPSEARSLNVSCAAADPNRPIWFPGSIPPPWLDGSLPGDYGFDPLGLASDPETLKWFVQSEIVHARWAMLGAAGIFIPEFLTKVGILNTPSWYYAGELDYFTDKTTLFVVELILIGWAEGRRWADILKPGSVNTDPIFPNNKLTGTDVGYPGGLWFDPLGWGSGSPEKVKELRTKEIKNGRLAMLAVVGAWFQHIYTGVGPIDNLFAHLSDPGHATIFAVSEHNHSQLVNYLSLATAHLCSDCLTGFLLQVTAAGGGSLSKNERRIRSVVY
;
A
#
# COMPACT_ATOMS: atom_id res chain seq x y z
N MET A 1 -57.57 25.95 18.14
CA MET A 1 -58.11 24.57 18.23
C MET A 1 -56.93 23.60 18.20
N ALA A 2 -56.96 22.61 19.10
CA ALA A 2 -55.99 21.57 19.47
C ALA A 2 -55.05 20.99 18.39
N SER A 3 -53.96 20.25 18.65
CA SER A 3 -53.06 19.96 19.79
C SER A 3 -52.11 18.82 19.32
N ALA A 4 -50.99 18.63 20.05
CA ALA A 4 -50.00 17.53 20.04
C ALA A 4 -48.86 17.63 18.99
N CYS A 5 -47.61 18.00 19.30
CA CYS A 5 -46.60 17.59 20.31
C CYS A 5 -45.89 16.26 20.02
N ALA A 6 -44.58 16.31 19.70
CA ALA A 6 -43.52 15.56 20.37
C ALA A 6 -42.12 16.06 19.94
N SER A 7 -41.38 16.61 20.90
CA SER A 7 -39.93 16.89 20.86
C SER A 7 -39.20 15.90 21.76
N SER A 8 -37.94 15.56 21.46
CA SER A 8 -36.88 15.16 22.42
C SER A 8 -35.56 14.95 21.65
N THR A 9 -34.55 15.83 21.79
CA THR A 9 -33.50 15.96 22.83
C THR A 9 -32.33 14.97 22.73
N ILE A 10 -31.15 15.59 22.61
CA ILE A 10 -29.77 15.08 22.65
C ILE A 10 -29.45 14.40 23.99
N ALA A 11 -28.70 13.30 23.96
CA ALA A 11 -27.92 12.85 25.12
C ALA A 11 -26.63 12.12 24.69
N ALA A 12 -25.51 12.68 25.13
CA ALA A 12 -24.18 12.08 25.08
C ALA A 12 -24.05 10.96 26.13
N VAL A 13 -23.26 9.93 25.83
CA VAL A 13 -22.92 8.87 26.77
C VAL A 13 -21.43 8.92 27.07
N ALA A 14 -21.11 9.30 28.31
CA ALA A 14 -19.80 9.21 28.92
C ALA A 14 -19.61 7.81 29.54
N PHE A 15 -18.45 7.20 29.34
CA PHE A 15 -18.03 6.02 30.07
C PHE A 15 -17.18 6.43 31.28
N SER A 16 -17.73 6.25 32.47
CA SER A 16 -17.02 6.34 33.74
C SER A 16 -17.07 5.00 34.49
N SER A 17 -15.96 4.71 35.14
CA SER A 17 -15.56 3.48 35.80
C SER A 17 -16.50 2.98 36.91
N LEU A 18 -16.60 1.66 37.08
CA LEU A 18 -16.87 1.06 38.40
C LEU A 18 -16.02 -0.19 38.66
N ARG A 19 -15.30 -0.13 39.78
CA ARG A 19 -14.50 -1.19 40.40
C ARG A 19 -15.43 -2.21 41.05
N LEU A 20 -15.10 -3.50 40.96
CA LEU A 20 -15.65 -4.55 41.81
C LEU A 20 -14.51 -5.13 42.67
N VAL A 21 -14.56 -4.76 43.95
CA VAL A 21 -13.80 -5.35 45.07
C VAL A 21 -14.56 -6.58 45.53
N SER A 22 -13.87 -7.72 45.69
CA SER A 22 -14.39 -8.91 46.35
C SER A 22 -13.50 -9.22 47.56
N GLN A 23 -14.07 -9.08 48.75
CA GLN A 23 -13.53 -9.59 50.01
C GLN A 23 -14.56 -10.58 50.59
N LYS A 24 -14.12 -11.78 50.97
CA LYS A 24 -14.78 -12.56 52.03
C LYS A 24 -13.74 -13.35 52.82
N SER A 25 -13.88 -13.27 54.14
CA SER A 25 -13.02 -13.77 55.20
C SER A 25 -13.64 -14.97 55.93
N GLY A 26 -12.76 -15.80 56.53
CA GLY A 26 -13.00 -16.70 57.68
C GLY A 26 -13.21 -18.19 57.34
N SER A 27 -12.80 -19.20 58.13
CA SER A 27 -11.93 -19.33 59.31
C SER A 27 -11.91 -20.84 59.70
N VAL A 28 -10.72 -21.38 60.03
CA VAL A 28 -10.37 -22.42 61.06
C VAL A 28 -11.04 -23.81 61.11
N VAL A 29 -10.24 -24.88 61.20
CA VAL A 29 -10.15 -26.03 62.19
C VAL A 29 -9.19 -27.08 61.56
N GLY A 30 -8.19 -27.76 62.17
CA GLY A 30 -7.65 -27.87 63.53
C GLY A 30 -6.37 -28.77 63.55
N ALA A 31 -5.48 -28.54 64.52
CA ALA A 31 -4.83 -29.50 65.46
C ALA A 31 -4.30 -30.89 64.93
N THR A 32 -3.15 -31.49 65.31
CA THR A 32 -2.23 -31.38 66.47
C THR A 32 -0.97 -32.28 66.25
N LYS A 33 0.17 -31.90 66.86
CA LYS A 33 1.34 -32.69 67.40
C LYS A 33 2.31 -33.53 66.52
N ALA A 34 3.52 -32.99 66.37
CA ALA A 34 4.89 -33.44 66.76
C ALA A 34 5.47 -34.85 66.47
N ALA A 35 6.68 -34.87 65.84
CA ALA A 35 7.95 -35.53 66.26
C ALA A 35 8.91 -35.62 65.03
N PHE A 36 10.07 -34.94 65.00
CA PHE A 36 11.41 -35.31 65.54
C PHE A 36 12.36 -35.84 64.43
N LEU A 37 13.43 -35.07 64.17
CA LEU A 37 14.81 -35.42 63.73
C LEU A 37 15.36 -34.54 62.60
N GLY A 38 16.55 -33.99 62.82
CA GLY A 38 17.48 -33.62 61.75
C GLY A 38 17.75 -32.13 61.61
N GLY A 39 18.59 -31.59 62.49
CA GLY A 39 19.05 -30.20 62.39
C GLY A 39 19.94 -29.94 61.16
N ARG A 40 19.70 -28.79 60.52
CA ARG A 40 20.76 -28.02 59.85
C ARG A 40 20.29 -26.57 59.73
N ARG A 41 21.06 -25.64 60.33
CA ARG A 41 20.91 -24.20 60.12
C ARG A 41 21.08 -23.90 58.63
N LEU A 42 20.01 -23.45 57.96
CA LEU A 42 20.11 -22.82 56.65
C LEU A 42 20.04 -21.30 56.84
N ARG A 43 21.10 -20.61 56.39
CA ARG A 43 21.19 -19.15 56.32
C ARG A 43 20.08 -18.64 55.42
N VAL A 44 19.32 -17.65 55.90
CA VAL A 44 18.46 -16.81 55.06
C VAL A 44 19.36 -15.85 54.29
N SER A 45 19.56 -16.12 53.00
CA SER A 45 20.17 -15.18 52.06
C SER A 45 19.08 -14.25 51.55
N LYS A 46 19.24 -12.94 51.76
CA LYS A 46 18.42 -11.90 51.15
C LYS A 46 18.61 -11.98 49.63
N VAL A 47 17.59 -12.44 48.90
CA VAL A 47 17.57 -12.36 47.43
C VAL A 47 17.41 -10.88 47.09
N GLY A 48 18.48 -10.27 46.59
CA GLY A 48 18.45 -8.94 46.01
C GLY A 48 17.61 -8.95 44.74
N THR A 49 16.71 -7.99 44.62
CA THR A 49 15.96 -7.69 43.41
C THR A 49 16.95 -7.34 42.30
N ALA A 50 17.01 -8.14 41.23
CA ALA A 50 17.77 -7.80 40.05
C ALA A 50 17.16 -6.55 39.40
N PRO A 51 17.96 -5.58 38.92
CA PRO A 51 17.41 -4.48 38.15
C PRO A 51 16.87 -5.06 36.84
N SER A 52 15.60 -4.78 36.55
CA SER A 52 15.02 -5.01 35.24
C SER A 52 15.77 -4.13 34.25
N GLU A 53 16.66 -4.73 33.47
CA GLU A 53 17.34 -4.08 32.37
C GLU A 53 16.28 -3.76 31.31
N ALA A 54 15.72 -2.55 31.38
CA ALA A 54 14.90 -2.03 30.32
C ALA A 54 15.79 -1.89 29.09
N ARG A 55 15.64 -2.80 28.12
CA ARG A 55 16.15 -2.60 26.77
C ARG A 55 15.54 -1.29 26.26
N SER A 56 16.31 -0.21 26.35
CA SER A 56 16.03 1.01 25.61
C SER A 56 16.10 0.63 24.14
N LEU A 57 14.94 0.57 23.50
CA LEU A 57 14.87 0.62 22.05
C LEU A 57 15.49 1.97 21.67
N ASN A 58 16.74 1.94 21.21
CA ASN A 58 17.34 3.09 20.55
C ASN A 58 16.57 3.27 19.23
N VAL A 59 15.45 3.99 19.30
CA VAL A 59 14.84 4.61 18.13
C VAL A 59 15.89 5.59 17.64
N SER A 60 16.70 5.17 16.67
CA SER A 60 17.52 6.10 15.92
C SER A 60 16.53 6.91 15.07
N CYS A 61 15.97 7.97 15.66
CA CYS A 61 15.28 8.99 14.90
C CYS A 61 16.28 9.49 13.85
N ALA A 62 15.96 9.27 12.58
CA ALA A 62 16.72 9.87 11.49
C ALA A 62 16.78 11.37 11.78
N ALA A 63 18.00 11.92 11.86
CA ALA A 63 18.19 13.31 12.22
C ALA A 63 17.40 14.20 11.24
N ALA A 64 16.58 15.09 11.79
CA ALA A 64 15.91 16.14 11.04
C ALA A 64 16.97 16.98 10.32
N ASP A 65 16.73 17.28 9.04
CA ASP A 65 17.62 18.08 8.22
C ASP A 65 16.93 19.41 7.85
N PRO A 66 17.14 20.47 8.65
CA PRO A 66 16.52 21.76 8.40
C PRO A 66 17.13 22.50 7.20
N ASN A 67 18.35 22.16 6.78
CA ASN A 67 19.07 22.82 5.69
C ASN A 67 19.06 22.00 4.39
N ARG A 68 18.02 21.20 4.18
CA ARG A 68 17.85 20.38 2.99
C ARG A 68 17.45 21.21 1.76
N PRO A 69 17.78 20.75 0.55
CA PRO A 69 17.21 21.34 -0.68
C PRO A 69 15.69 21.21 -0.69
N ILE A 70 15.01 22.27 -1.14
CA ILE A 70 13.54 22.35 -1.20
C ILE A 70 13.11 22.33 -2.67
N TRP A 71 11.96 21.72 -2.97
CA TRP A 71 11.40 21.63 -4.33
C TRP A 71 11.19 23.00 -4.98
N PHE A 72 10.80 24.01 -4.21
CA PHE A 72 10.64 25.40 -4.63
C PHE A 72 11.62 26.29 -3.84
N PRO A 73 12.77 26.67 -4.42
CA PRO A 73 13.79 27.47 -3.73
C PRO A 73 13.24 28.82 -3.22
N GLY A 74 13.51 29.15 -1.96
CA GLY A 74 13.01 30.37 -1.30
C GLY A 74 11.65 30.21 -0.62
N SER A 75 10.99 29.05 -0.74
CA SER A 75 9.79 28.73 0.05
C SER A 75 10.12 28.18 1.44
N ILE A 76 9.15 28.27 2.34
CA ILE A 76 9.23 27.69 3.67
C ILE A 76 8.58 26.29 3.61
N PRO A 77 9.29 25.22 3.99
CA PRO A 77 8.71 23.87 3.99
C PRO A 77 7.62 23.75 5.06
N PRO A 78 6.60 22.90 4.84
CA PRO A 78 5.53 22.73 5.81
C PRO A 78 6.04 22.09 7.13
N PRO A 79 5.43 22.40 8.29
CA PRO A 79 5.95 21.97 9.60
C PRO A 79 6.03 20.46 9.83
N TRP A 80 5.17 19.68 9.16
CA TRP A 80 5.14 18.22 9.26
C TRP A 80 6.23 17.51 8.43
N LEU A 81 6.96 18.26 7.59
CA LEU A 81 8.10 17.77 6.81
C LEU A 81 9.40 18.33 7.40
N ASP A 82 10.01 17.56 8.30
CA ASP A 82 11.20 17.93 9.07
C ASP A 82 12.53 17.52 8.41
N GLY A 83 12.50 16.87 7.25
CA GLY A 83 13.68 16.35 6.58
C GLY A 83 14.19 15.02 7.14
N SER A 84 13.50 14.41 8.11
CA SER A 84 13.86 13.09 8.64
C SER A 84 13.54 11.97 7.62
N LEU A 85 12.48 12.14 6.85
CA LEU A 85 12.02 11.20 5.84
C LEU A 85 12.98 11.13 4.63
N PRO A 86 13.22 9.94 4.07
CA PRO A 86 14.01 9.80 2.85
C PRO A 86 13.27 10.43 1.66
N GLY A 87 13.94 11.30 0.90
CA GLY A 87 13.32 12.00 -0.23
C GLY A 87 12.40 13.17 0.13
N ASP A 88 12.52 13.72 1.34
CA ASP A 88 11.83 14.95 1.75
C ASP A 88 12.44 16.18 1.09
N TYR A 89 11.66 16.82 0.22
CA TYR A 89 11.98 18.10 -0.44
C TYR A 89 10.98 19.21 -0.08
N GLY A 90 10.18 19.03 0.98
CA GLY A 90 9.16 20.00 1.40
C GLY A 90 7.98 20.14 0.42
N PHE A 91 7.73 19.14 -0.42
CA PHE A 91 6.65 19.15 -1.41
C PHE A 91 5.36 18.57 -0.81
N ASP A 92 4.49 19.44 -0.32
CA ASP A 92 3.09 19.12 0.00
C ASP A 92 2.23 20.41 -0.07
N PRO A 93 2.04 21.00 -1.26
CA PRO A 93 1.35 22.28 -1.39
C PRO A 93 -0.14 22.21 -1.05
N LEU A 94 -0.74 21.02 -1.10
CA LEU A 94 -2.16 20.78 -0.79
C LEU A 94 -2.39 20.35 0.66
N GLY A 95 -1.33 20.12 1.43
CA GLY A 95 -1.43 19.68 2.82
C GLY A 95 -2.09 18.31 2.96
N LEU A 96 -1.88 17.41 1.99
CA LEU A 96 -2.50 16.08 2.02
C LEU A 96 -1.99 15.25 3.21
N ALA A 97 -0.74 15.49 3.62
CA ALA A 97 -0.07 14.75 4.68
C ALA A 97 0.06 15.54 5.99
N SER A 98 -0.86 16.49 6.24
CA SER A 98 -0.84 17.31 7.47
C SER A 98 -0.91 16.47 8.75
N ASP A 99 -1.66 15.37 8.70
CA ASP A 99 -1.86 14.49 9.84
C ASP A 99 -0.77 13.41 9.90
N PRO A 100 -0.14 13.14 11.07
CA PRO A 100 0.94 12.16 11.16
C PRO A 100 0.57 10.73 10.76
N GLU A 101 -0.69 10.33 10.92
CA GLU A 101 -1.18 9.00 10.51
C GLU A 101 -1.30 8.91 8.98
N THR A 102 -1.89 9.94 8.37
CA THR A 102 -1.98 10.08 6.91
C THR A 102 -0.59 10.14 6.26
N LEU A 103 0.35 10.86 6.87
CA LEU A 103 1.75 10.90 6.41
C LEU A 103 2.38 9.50 6.42
N LYS A 104 2.21 8.72 7.50
CA LYS A 104 2.71 7.33 7.56
C LYS A 104 2.09 6.47 6.46
N TRP A 105 0.79 6.59 6.25
CA TRP A 105 0.09 5.87 5.19
C TRP A 105 0.59 6.23 3.79
N PHE A 106 0.78 7.52 3.51
CA PHE A 106 1.30 7.99 2.22
C PHE A 106 2.76 7.62 2.00
N VAL A 107 3.60 7.58 3.03
CA VAL A 107 4.96 7.05 2.90
C VAL A 107 4.92 5.59 2.46
N GLN A 108 4.09 4.75 3.08
CA GLN A 108 3.97 3.34 2.69
C GLN A 108 3.38 3.19 1.29
N SER A 109 2.38 4.01 0.95
CA SER A 109 1.77 4.03 -0.37
C SER A 109 2.80 4.42 -1.43
N GLU A 110 3.59 5.47 -1.20
CA GLU A 110 4.63 5.92 -2.12
C GLU A 110 5.68 4.83 -2.35
N ILE A 111 6.12 4.12 -1.31
CA ILE A 111 7.09 3.02 -1.43
C ILE A 111 6.55 1.91 -2.34
N VAL A 112 5.31 1.45 -2.15
CA VAL A 112 4.77 0.36 -2.98
C VAL A 112 4.54 0.80 -4.42
N HIS A 113 4.02 2.01 -4.64
CA HIS A 113 3.84 2.55 -6.00
C HIS A 113 5.19 2.72 -6.70
N ALA A 114 6.21 3.22 -6.00
CA ALA A 114 7.58 3.31 -6.49
C ALA A 114 8.14 1.95 -6.93
N ARG A 115 8.02 0.92 -6.08
CA ARG A 115 8.54 -0.43 -6.37
C ARG A 115 7.83 -1.07 -7.56
N TRP A 116 6.50 -1.02 -7.59
CA TRP A 116 5.70 -1.53 -8.71
C TRP A 116 5.99 -0.78 -10.00
N ALA A 117 6.13 0.54 -9.94
CA ALA A 117 6.47 1.34 -11.11
C ALA A 117 7.89 1.06 -11.62
N MET A 118 8.88 0.82 -10.74
CA MET A 118 10.23 0.42 -11.16
C MET A 118 10.22 -0.93 -11.87
N LEU A 119 9.47 -1.92 -11.35
CA LEU A 119 9.30 -3.21 -12.01
C LEU A 119 8.55 -3.07 -13.35
N GLY A 120 7.49 -2.26 -13.39
CA GLY A 120 6.72 -1.97 -14.61
C GLY A 120 7.55 -1.26 -15.68
N ALA A 121 8.28 -0.21 -15.30
CA ALA A 121 9.18 0.51 -16.20
C ALA A 121 10.25 -0.44 -16.78
N ALA A 122 10.91 -1.24 -15.93
CA ALA A 122 11.87 -2.24 -16.40
C ALA A 122 11.21 -3.26 -17.34
N GLY A 123 10.02 -3.75 -17.00
CA GLY A 123 9.26 -4.72 -17.81
C GLY A 123 8.72 -4.17 -19.13
N ILE A 124 8.56 -2.85 -19.27
CA ILE A 124 8.16 -2.20 -20.51
C ILE A 124 9.40 -1.87 -21.36
N PHE A 125 10.33 -1.08 -20.82
CA PHE A 125 11.42 -0.51 -21.61
C PHE A 125 12.49 -1.54 -21.98
N ILE A 126 12.81 -2.50 -21.10
CA ILE A 126 13.89 -3.47 -21.37
C ILE A 126 13.49 -4.44 -22.50
N PRO A 127 12.34 -5.14 -22.44
CA PRO A 127 11.96 -6.08 -23.50
C PRO A 127 11.73 -5.39 -24.84
N GLU A 128 11.16 -4.19 -24.84
CA GLU A 128 10.94 -3.43 -26.07
C GLU A 128 12.25 -3.00 -26.70
N PHE A 129 13.21 -2.49 -25.91
CA PHE A 129 14.54 -2.15 -26.41
C PHE A 129 15.27 -3.37 -26.98
N LEU A 130 15.28 -4.49 -26.25
CA LEU A 130 15.91 -5.73 -26.69
C LEU A 130 15.24 -6.33 -27.93
N THR A 131 13.93 -6.12 -28.10
CA THR A 131 13.19 -6.52 -29.30
C THR A 131 13.59 -5.68 -30.51
N LYS A 132 13.80 -4.38 -30.32
CA LYS A 132 14.27 -3.48 -31.39
C LYS A 132 15.71 -3.77 -31.81
N VAL A 133 16.55 -4.24 -30.90
CA VAL A 133 17.92 -4.68 -31.20
C VAL A 133 17.95 -6.09 -31.84
N GLY A 134 16.84 -6.82 -31.84
CA GLY A 134 16.73 -8.16 -32.42
C GLY A 134 17.24 -9.30 -31.54
N ILE A 135 17.42 -9.04 -30.24
CA ILE A 135 17.82 -10.08 -29.25
C ILE A 135 16.59 -10.88 -28.80
N LEU A 136 15.46 -10.19 -28.61
CA LEU A 136 14.19 -10.77 -28.22
C LEU A 136 13.13 -10.56 -29.31
N ASN A 137 12.05 -11.32 -29.22
CA ASN A 137 10.86 -11.21 -30.07
C ASN A 137 9.60 -11.00 -29.23
N THR A 138 9.70 -10.22 -28.15
CA THR A 138 8.57 -9.99 -27.26
C THR A 138 7.55 -9.04 -27.89
N PRO A 139 6.25 -9.31 -27.73
CA PRO A 139 5.18 -8.44 -28.23
C PRO A 139 5.20 -7.09 -27.51
N SER A 140 4.49 -6.11 -28.07
CA SER A 140 4.28 -4.80 -27.40
C SER A 140 3.65 -5.02 -26.03
N TRP A 141 4.22 -4.35 -25.01
CA TRP A 141 3.76 -4.42 -23.63
C TRP A 141 2.26 -4.08 -23.50
N TYR A 142 1.75 -3.17 -24.34
CA TYR A 142 0.36 -2.71 -24.30
C TYR A 142 -0.64 -3.81 -24.70
N TYR A 143 -0.31 -4.60 -25.72
CA TYR A 143 -1.15 -5.69 -26.22
C TYR A 143 -0.84 -7.04 -25.57
N ALA A 144 0.14 -7.10 -24.66
CA ALA A 144 0.55 -8.35 -24.02
C ALA A 144 -0.58 -9.00 -23.22
N GLY A 145 -1.54 -8.24 -22.70
CA GLY A 145 -2.71 -8.77 -21.98
C GLY A 145 -3.77 -9.43 -22.88
N GLU A 146 -3.75 -9.16 -24.19
CA GLU A 146 -4.73 -9.72 -25.13
C GLU A 146 -4.35 -11.12 -25.60
N LEU A 147 -3.06 -11.44 -25.56
CA LEU A 147 -2.50 -12.70 -26.03
C LEU A 147 -3.02 -13.90 -25.23
N ASP A 148 -3.01 -15.05 -25.90
CA ASP A 148 -3.34 -16.33 -25.29
C ASP A 148 -2.12 -16.94 -24.62
N TYR A 149 -2.33 -17.43 -23.39
CA TYR A 149 -1.31 -18.09 -22.58
C TYR A 149 -1.65 -19.57 -22.44
N PHE A 150 -0.86 -20.29 -21.63
CA PHE A 150 -1.11 -21.71 -21.36
C PHE A 150 -2.45 -21.99 -20.66
N THR A 151 -3.06 -20.97 -20.05
CA THR A 151 -4.37 -21.03 -19.39
C THR A 151 -5.13 -19.73 -19.62
N ASP A 152 -6.42 -19.72 -19.28
CA ASP A 152 -7.26 -18.53 -19.34
C ASP A 152 -6.76 -17.41 -18.40
N LYS A 153 -6.92 -16.16 -18.88
CA LYS A 153 -6.50 -14.94 -18.17
C LYS A 153 -7.19 -14.78 -16.82
N THR A 154 -8.44 -15.24 -16.71
CA THR A 154 -9.20 -15.22 -15.45
C THR A 154 -8.58 -16.13 -14.39
N THR A 155 -8.12 -17.34 -14.74
CA THR A 155 -7.41 -18.23 -13.83
C THR A 155 -6.08 -17.64 -13.38
N LEU A 156 -5.31 -17.06 -14.31
CA LEU A 156 -4.05 -16.37 -13.95
C LEU A 156 -4.32 -15.22 -12.95
N PHE A 157 -5.35 -14.43 -13.21
CA PHE A 157 -5.76 -13.34 -12.33
C PHE A 157 -6.21 -13.82 -10.95
N VAL A 158 -6.98 -14.92 -10.86
CA VAL A 158 -7.40 -15.49 -9.56
C VAL A 158 -6.18 -16.00 -8.77
N VAL A 159 -5.23 -16.66 -9.42
CA VAL A 159 -3.98 -17.10 -8.78
C VAL A 159 -3.18 -15.90 -8.28
N GLU A 160 -3.07 -14.85 -9.09
CA GLU A 160 -2.43 -13.59 -8.70
C GLU A 160 -3.10 -12.98 -7.47
N LEU A 161 -4.43 -12.86 -7.45
CA LEU A 161 -5.19 -12.31 -6.32
C LEU A 161 -4.96 -13.10 -5.02
N ILE A 162 -4.86 -14.44 -5.10
CA ILE A 162 -4.61 -15.27 -3.91
C ILE A 162 -3.19 -15.05 -3.38
N LEU A 163 -2.19 -15.08 -4.27
CA LEU A 163 -0.78 -14.98 -3.88
C LEU A 163 -0.42 -13.56 -3.41
N ILE A 164 -0.77 -12.55 -4.20
CA ILE A 164 -0.55 -11.15 -3.86
C ILE A 164 -1.44 -10.75 -2.68
N GLY A 165 -2.68 -11.25 -2.61
CA GLY A 165 -3.58 -11.02 -1.48
C GLY A 165 -3.02 -11.54 -0.15
N TRP A 166 -2.34 -12.69 -0.14
CA TRP A 166 -1.63 -13.18 1.04
C TRP A 166 -0.45 -12.27 1.42
N ALA A 167 0.39 -11.90 0.45
CA ALA A 167 1.54 -11.03 0.68
C ALA A 167 1.13 -9.64 1.20
N GLU A 168 0.15 -9.01 0.54
CA GLU A 168 -0.42 -7.72 0.91
C GLU A 168 -1.19 -7.79 2.22
N GLY A 169 -1.89 -8.90 2.50
CA GLY A 169 -2.56 -9.11 3.79
C GLY A 169 -1.57 -9.12 4.96
N ARG A 170 -0.41 -9.76 4.80
CA ARG A 170 0.67 -9.71 5.81
C ARG A 170 1.30 -8.32 5.90
N ARG A 171 1.55 -7.66 4.77
CA ARG A 171 2.07 -6.28 4.74
C ARG A 171 1.11 -5.32 5.45
N TRP A 172 -0.19 -5.44 5.20
CA TRP A 172 -1.24 -4.66 5.84
C TRP A 172 -1.25 -4.86 7.36
N ALA A 173 -1.12 -6.11 7.82
CA ALA A 173 -1.01 -6.40 9.24
C ALA A 173 0.25 -5.78 9.89
N ASP A 174 1.37 -5.69 9.16
CA ASP A 174 2.57 -4.97 9.63
C ASP A 174 2.33 -3.47 9.76
N ILE A 175 1.63 -2.85 8.81
CA ILE A 175 1.32 -1.41 8.84
C ILE A 175 0.42 -1.08 10.03
N LEU A 176 -0.61 -1.88 10.29
CA LEU A 176 -1.52 -1.68 11.42
C LEU A 176 -0.85 -1.99 12.76
N LYS A 177 -0.05 -3.06 12.81
CA LYS A 177 0.63 -3.51 14.03
C LYS A 177 2.07 -3.93 13.70
N PRO A 178 3.02 -2.99 13.77
CA PRO A 178 4.42 -3.25 13.43
C PRO A 178 5.00 -4.43 14.20
N GLY A 179 5.64 -5.35 13.49
CA GLY A 179 6.30 -6.52 14.06
C GLY A 179 5.38 -7.70 14.38
N SER A 180 4.07 -7.60 14.12
CA SER A 180 3.13 -8.72 14.28
C SER A 180 3.35 -9.87 13.30
N VAL A 181 3.99 -9.61 12.16
CA VAL A 181 4.17 -10.56 11.05
C VAL A 181 5.62 -10.97 10.80
N ASN A 182 6.54 -10.65 11.73
CA ASN A 182 7.97 -10.92 11.56
C ASN A 182 8.36 -12.39 11.70
N THR A 183 7.45 -13.26 12.13
CA THR A 183 7.66 -14.71 12.24
C THR A 183 6.93 -15.44 11.13
N ASP A 184 7.62 -16.37 10.48
CA ASP A 184 7.02 -17.32 9.55
C ASP A 184 6.01 -18.22 10.31
N PRO A 185 4.75 -18.33 9.84
CA PRO A 185 3.71 -19.13 10.49
C PRO A 185 4.01 -20.64 10.49
N ILE A 186 4.82 -21.14 9.55
CA ILE A 186 5.13 -22.57 9.42
C ILE A 186 6.46 -22.88 10.13
N PHE A 187 7.47 -22.03 9.95
CA PHE A 187 8.81 -22.26 10.49
C PHE A 187 9.24 -21.11 11.42
N PRO A 188 8.98 -21.20 12.74
CA PRO A 188 9.26 -20.11 13.70
C PRO A 188 10.73 -19.68 13.80
N ASN A 189 11.66 -20.49 13.29
CA ASN A 189 13.09 -20.16 13.22
C ASN A 189 13.40 -19.09 12.18
N ASN A 190 12.57 -18.98 11.13
CA ASN A 190 12.73 -17.97 10.10
C ASN A 190 12.04 -16.68 10.55
N LYS A 191 12.82 -15.60 10.66
CA LYS A 191 12.34 -14.29 11.11
C LYS A 191 12.82 -13.18 10.20
N LEU A 192 12.00 -12.15 10.10
CA LEU A 192 12.34 -10.89 9.47
C LEU A 192 13.14 -10.02 10.46
N THR A 193 14.15 -9.31 9.94
CA THR A 193 15.06 -8.46 10.73
C THR A 193 14.76 -6.97 10.61
N GLY A 194 13.76 -6.60 9.80
CA GLY A 194 13.35 -5.21 9.59
C GLY A 194 12.90 -4.53 10.88
N THR A 195 13.39 -3.31 11.10
CA THR A 195 13.01 -2.45 12.24
C THR A 195 11.89 -1.48 11.87
N ASP A 196 11.86 -1.03 10.61
CA ASP A 196 10.99 0.03 10.13
C ASP A 196 9.95 -0.55 9.17
N VAL A 197 8.70 -0.15 9.35
CA VAL A 197 7.58 -0.56 8.46
C VAL A 197 7.90 -0.15 7.02
N GLY A 198 7.66 -1.06 6.07
CA GLY A 198 7.98 -0.88 4.65
C GLY A 198 9.36 -1.40 4.23
N TYR A 199 10.22 -1.74 5.21
CA TYR A 199 11.54 -2.32 5.01
C TYR A 199 11.68 -3.64 5.79
N PRO A 200 11.09 -4.74 5.29
CA PRO A 200 10.97 -6.00 6.04
C PRO A 200 12.31 -6.69 6.33
N GLY A 201 13.33 -6.47 5.51
CA GLY A 201 14.65 -7.08 5.68
C GLY A 201 14.60 -8.62 5.76
N GLY A 202 15.45 -9.20 6.59
CA GLY A 202 15.59 -10.66 6.71
C GLY A 202 16.17 -11.30 5.46
N LEU A 203 16.38 -12.62 5.53
CA LEU A 203 17.04 -13.37 4.44
C LEU A 203 16.27 -13.31 3.11
N TRP A 204 14.95 -13.17 3.14
CA TRP A 204 14.10 -13.18 1.96
C TRP A 204 14.09 -11.85 1.18
N PHE A 205 14.10 -10.72 1.89
CA PHE A 205 14.00 -9.40 1.25
C PHE A 205 15.33 -8.63 1.25
N ASP A 206 16.29 -9.02 2.07
CA ASP A 206 17.64 -8.45 2.11
C ASP A 206 18.70 -9.54 2.35
N PRO A 207 18.91 -10.46 1.39
CA PRO A 207 19.92 -11.52 1.52
C PRO A 207 21.35 -10.98 1.62
N LEU A 208 21.60 -9.76 1.13
CA LEU A 208 22.91 -9.10 1.14
C LEU A 208 23.15 -8.23 2.38
N GLY A 209 22.13 -8.03 3.22
CA GLY A 209 22.22 -7.24 4.45
C GLY A 209 22.45 -5.74 4.23
N TRP A 210 22.10 -5.20 3.06
CA TRP A 210 22.35 -3.78 2.72
C TRP A 210 21.33 -2.83 3.34
N GLY A 211 20.19 -3.34 3.79
CA GLY A 211 19.14 -2.60 4.48
C GLY A 211 19.43 -2.35 5.96
N SER A 212 20.40 -3.07 6.55
CA SER A 212 20.88 -2.88 7.92
C SER A 212 22.27 -2.25 7.93
N GLY A 213 22.41 -1.05 8.50
CA GLY A 213 23.69 -0.34 8.52
C GLY A 213 23.62 1.00 9.25
N SER A 214 24.56 1.91 8.95
CA SER A 214 24.52 3.25 9.51
C SER A 214 23.25 4.00 9.04
N PRO A 215 22.61 4.80 9.92
CA PRO A 215 21.36 5.48 9.59
C PRO A 215 21.50 6.42 8.40
N GLU A 216 22.67 7.03 8.21
CA GLU A 216 23.00 7.88 7.07
C GLU A 216 23.01 7.10 5.74
N LYS A 217 23.65 5.93 5.71
CA LYS A 217 23.70 5.07 4.52
C LYS A 217 22.31 4.52 4.18
N VAL A 218 21.55 4.12 5.20
CA VAL A 218 20.16 3.67 5.01
C VAL A 218 19.28 4.81 4.48
N LYS A 219 19.41 6.03 5.01
CA LYS A 219 18.70 7.21 4.51
C LYS A 219 19.07 7.52 3.06
N GLU A 220 20.35 7.41 2.70
CA GLU A 220 20.83 7.61 1.33
C GLU A 220 20.25 6.57 0.36
N LEU A 221 20.30 5.28 0.71
CA LEU A 221 19.76 4.20 -0.13
C LEU A 221 18.25 4.30 -0.31
N ARG A 222 17.51 4.57 0.77
CA ARG A 222 16.05 4.80 0.72
C ARG A 222 15.72 6.03 -0.12
N THR A 223 16.54 7.08 -0.06
CA THR A 223 16.36 8.27 -0.91
C THR A 223 16.58 7.94 -2.38
N LYS A 224 17.57 7.09 -2.72
CA LYS A 224 17.78 6.60 -4.09
C LYS A 224 16.60 5.76 -4.58
N GLU A 225 16.09 4.87 -3.73
CA GLU A 225 14.91 4.06 -4.03
C GLU A 225 13.69 4.93 -4.37
N ILE A 226 13.34 5.90 -3.53
CA ILE A 226 12.19 6.77 -3.75
C ILE A 226 12.38 7.66 -4.98
N LYS A 227 13.59 8.18 -5.24
CA LYS A 227 13.85 8.99 -6.44
C LYS A 227 13.69 8.18 -7.73
N ASN A 228 14.27 6.98 -7.78
CA ASN A 228 14.10 6.08 -8.91
C ASN A 228 12.64 5.65 -9.05
N GLY A 229 11.94 5.43 -7.94
CA GLY A 229 10.51 5.17 -7.88
C GLY A 229 9.66 6.28 -8.48
N ARG A 230 9.87 7.54 -8.07
CA ARG A 230 9.17 8.71 -8.61
C ARG A 230 9.43 8.88 -10.11
N LEU A 231 10.68 8.70 -10.54
CA LEU A 231 11.03 8.70 -11.96
C LEU A 231 10.30 7.59 -12.72
N ALA A 232 10.26 6.37 -12.16
CA ALA A 232 9.61 5.23 -12.78
C ALA A 232 8.08 5.40 -12.86
N MET A 233 7.43 5.98 -11.85
CA MET A 233 6.00 6.30 -11.90
C MET A 233 5.69 7.24 -13.06
N LEU A 234 6.49 8.29 -13.23
CA LEU A 234 6.35 9.20 -14.38
C LEU A 234 6.65 8.51 -15.71
N ALA A 235 7.63 7.61 -15.75
CA ALA A 235 8.01 6.89 -16.97
C ALA A 235 6.92 5.91 -17.44
N VAL A 236 6.29 5.17 -16.52
CA VAL A 236 5.18 4.25 -16.86
C VAL A 236 3.97 5.02 -17.35
N VAL A 237 3.60 6.11 -16.66
CA VAL A 237 2.52 7.00 -17.11
C VAL A 237 2.86 7.61 -18.47
N GLY A 238 4.09 8.06 -18.66
CA GLY A 238 4.59 8.58 -19.92
C GLY A 238 4.48 7.57 -21.06
N ALA A 239 4.93 6.33 -20.85
CA ALA A 239 4.82 5.27 -21.85
C ALA A 239 3.38 4.96 -22.22
N TRP A 240 2.46 4.95 -21.23
CA TRP A 240 1.04 4.72 -21.48
C TRP A 240 0.43 5.84 -22.32
N PHE A 241 0.61 7.10 -21.93
CA PHE A 241 0.11 8.22 -22.73
C PHE A 241 0.77 8.28 -24.12
N GLN A 242 2.07 8.05 -24.21
CA GLN A 242 2.76 7.99 -25.50
C GLN A 242 2.15 6.93 -26.41
N HIS A 243 1.86 5.72 -25.91
CA HIS A 243 1.24 4.68 -26.72
C HIS A 243 -0.17 5.09 -27.18
N ILE A 244 -0.99 5.70 -26.31
CA ILE A 244 -2.33 6.19 -26.66
C ILE A 244 -2.27 7.23 -27.77
N TYR A 245 -1.33 8.17 -27.70
CA TYR A 245 -1.24 9.27 -28.67
C TYR A 245 -0.58 8.84 -29.98
N THR A 246 0.53 8.13 -29.91
CA THR A 246 1.38 7.82 -31.06
C THR A 246 1.04 6.49 -31.75
N GLY A 247 0.38 5.58 -31.03
CA GLY A 247 0.08 4.21 -31.50
C GLY A 247 1.30 3.29 -31.61
N VAL A 248 2.49 3.75 -31.24
CA VAL A 248 3.74 2.98 -31.30
C VAL A 248 4.35 2.82 -29.92
N GLY A 249 5.40 2.00 -29.83
CA GLY A 249 6.08 1.75 -28.57
C GLY A 249 6.93 2.93 -28.10
N PRO A 250 7.17 3.10 -26.78
CA PRO A 250 8.04 4.13 -26.24
C PRO A 250 9.45 4.19 -26.87
N ILE A 251 10.03 3.06 -27.30
CA ILE A 251 11.37 3.06 -27.90
C ILE A 251 11.34 3.62 -29.33
N ASP A 252 10.26 3.37 -30.08
CA ASP A 252 10.06 3.99 -31.40
C ASP A 252 9.89 5.50 -31.26
N ASN A 253 9.12 5.94 -30.26
CA ASN A 253 8.97 7.36 -29.94
C ASN A 253 10.29 8.03 -29.56
N LEU A 254 11.14 7.30 -28.82
CA LEU A 254 12.49 7.78 -28.51
C LEU A 254 13.33 7.98 -29.77
N PHE A 255 13.36 6.99 -30.68
CA PHE A 255 14.13 7.12 -31.92
C PHE A 255 13.57 8.17 -32.88
N ALA A 256 12.25 8.31 -32.97
CA ALA A 256 11.60 9.36 -33.75
C ALA A 256 11.94 10.75 -33.21
N HIS A 257 11.93 10.94 -31.89
CA HIS A 257 12.31 12.20 -31.29
C HIS A 257 13.81 12.49 -31.42
N LEU A 258 14.67 11.48 -31.35
CA LEU A 258 16.13 11.64 -31.52
C LEU A 258 16.53 11.95 -32.96
N SER A 259 15.77 11.49 -33.96
CA SER A 259 16.05 11.76 -35.37
C SER A 259 15.66 13.19 -35.78
N ASP A 260 14.59 13.74 -35.21
CA ASP A 260 14.18 15.13 -35.42
C ASP A 260 13.50 15.73 -34.17
N PRO A 261 14.29 16.23 -33.20
CA PRO A 261 13.74 16.74 -31.95
C PRO A 261 12.96 18.05 -32.12
N GLY A 262 13.15 18.75 -33.24
CA GLY A 262 12.46 20.01 -33.54
C GLY A 262 11.02 19.80 -33.99
N HIS A 263 10.76 18.72 -34.73
CA HIS A 263 9.43 18.46 -35.29
C HIS A 263 8.75 17.24 -34.66
N ALA A 264 9.48 16.13 -34.41
CA ALA A 264 8.93 14.90 -33.84
C ALA A 264 8.71 15.03 -32.32
N THR A 265 7.72 15.82 -31.96
CA THR A 265 7.31 16.12 -30.58
C THR A 265 5.84 15.79 -30.38
N ILE A 266 5.28 16.15 -29.23
CA ILE A 266 3.84 16.05 -28.96
C ILE A 266 2.98 16.75 -30.02
N PHE A 267 3.50 17.80 -30.66
CA PHE A 267 2.76 18.58 -31.66
C PHE A 267 2.66 17.91 -33.03
N ALA A 268 3.60 17.02 -33.39
CA ALA A 268 3.58 16.32 -34.68
C ALA A 268 2.36 15.40 -34.84
N VAL A 269 1.86 14.85 -33.74
CA VAL A 269 0.74 13.90 -33.75
C VAL A 269 -0.61 14.62 -33.84
N SER A 270 -0.66 15.88 -33.43
CA SER A 270 -1.89 16.68 -33.45
C SER A 270 -2.40 16.98 -34.86
N GLU A 271 -1.54 16.92 -35.88
CA GLU A 271 -1.93 17.26 -37.26
C GLU A 271 -2.53 16.09 -38.05
N HIS A 272 -2.28 14.83 -37.63
CA HIS A 272 -2.67 13.65 -38.42
C HIS A 272 -3.85 12.82 -37.88
N ASN A 273 -4.29 13.04 -36.63
CA ASN A 273 -5.17 12.09 -35.91
C ASN A 273 -6.50 12.66 -35.38
N HIS A 274 -7.06 13.70 -36.01
CA HIS A 274 -8.41 14.19 -35.67
C HIS A 274 -9.51 13.11 -35.83
N SER A 275 -9.28 12.06 -36.63
CA SER A 275 -10.24 10.95 -36.80
C SER A 275 -10.07 9.79 -35.81
N GLN A 276 -8.86 9.57 -35.26
CA GLN A 276 -8.60 8.45 -34.36
C GLN A 276 -8.87 8.79 -32.88
N LEU A 277 -8.62 10.03 -32.46
CA LEU A 277 -8.90 10.47 -31.09
C LEU A 277 -10.41 10.44 -30.76
N VAL A 278 -11.29 10.73 -31.73
CA VAL A 278 -12.75 10.67 -31.55
C VAL A 278 -13.22 9.21 -31.43
N ASN A 279 -12.65 8.29 -32.20
CA ASN A 279 -12.97 6.87 -32.13
C ASN A 279 -12.45 6.21 -30.83
N TYR A 280 -11.24 6.57 -30.37
CA TYR A 280 -10.70 6.07 -29.11
C TYR A 280 -11.40 6.63 -27.87
N LEU A 281 -11.80 7.91 -27.86
CA LEU A 281 -12.63 8.44 -26.77
C LEU A 281 -14.01 7.76 -26.73
N SER A 282 -14.59 7.47 -27.90
CA SER A 282 -15.86 6.74 -28.03
C SER A 282 -15.74 5.26 -27.60
N LEU A 283 -14.61 4.60 -27.88
CA LEU A 283 -14.35 3.22 -27.46
C LEU A 283 -14.01 3.11 -25.97
N ALA A 284 -13.25 4.06 -25.43
CA ALA A 284 -12.97 4.14 -24.00
C ALA A 284 -14.26 4.40 -23.19
N THR A 285 -15.16 5.26 -23.68
CA THR A 285 -16.51 5.41 -23.08
C THR A 285 -17.38 4.18 -23.30
N ALA A 286 -17.26 3.47 -24.42
CA ALA A 286 -18.02 2.23 -24.65
C ALA A 286 -17.57 1.06 -23.76
N HIS A 287 -16.27 0.87 -23.50
CA HIS A 287 -15.77 -0.15 -22.57
C HIS A 287 -16.11 0.18 -21.11
N LEU A 288 -15.95 1.44 -20.69
CA LEU A 288 -16.41 1.89 -19.37
C LEU A 288 -17.94 1.74 -19.21
N CYS A 289 -18.72 1.94 -20.27
CA CYS A 289 -20.18 1.81 -20.24
C CYS A 289 -20.63 0.33 -20.26
N SER A 290 -19.99 -0.53 -21.04
CA SER A 290 -20.29 -1.97 -21.10
C SER A 290 -19.99 -2.68 -19.78
N ASP A 291 -18.85 -2.38 -19.16
CA ASP A 291 -18.47 -3.00 -17.88
C ASP A 291 -19.33 -2.48 -16.72
N CYS A 292 -19.74 -1.20 -16.75
CA CYS A 292 -20.62 -0.62 -15.75
C CYS A 292 -22.09 -1.10 -15.88
N LEU A 293 -22.58 -1.31 -17.11
CA LEU A 293 -23.93 -1.88 -17.32
C LEU A 293 -24.00 -3.35 -16.95
N THR A 294 -22.95 -4.12 -17.24
CA THR A 294 -22.91 -5.56 -16.90
C THR A 294 -22.83 -5.76 -15.39
N GLY A 295 -22.07 -4.92 -14.68
CA GLY A 295 -22.04 -4.87 -13.21
C GLY A 295 -23.39 -4.46 -12.60
N PHE A 296 -24.04 -3.43 -13.15
CA PHE A 296 -25.34 -2.97 -12.64
C PHE A 296 -26.47 -3.99 -12.89
N LEU A 297 -26.48 -4.67 -14.04
CA LEU A 297 -27.46 -5.73 -14.35
C LEU A 297 -27.27 -6.99 -13.48
N LEU A 298 -26.03 -7.37 -13.14
CA LEU A 298 -25.77 -8.48 -12.22
C LEU A 298 -26.17 -8.14 -10.78
N GLN A 299 -25.94 -6.91 -10.31
CA GLN A 299 -26.36 -6.46 -8.98
C GLN A 299 -27.89 -6.40 -8.85
N VAL A 300 -28.59 -5.97 -9.90
CA VAL A 300 -30.07 -5.88 -9.91
C VAL A 300 -30.73 -7.26 -10.03
N THR A 301 -30.11 -8.23 -10.71
CA THR A 301 -30.64 -9.62 -10.74
C THR A 301 -30.37 -10.40 -9.45
N ALA A 302 -29.30 -10.10 -8.72
CA ALA A 302 -29.01 -10.72 -7.43
C ALA A 302 -29.87 -10.17 -6.26
N ALA A 303 -30.40 -8.95 -6.37
CA ALA A 303 -31.22 -8.32 -5.33
C ALA A 303 -32.74 -8.51 -5.51
N GLY A 304 -33.20 -9.14 -6.60
CA GLY A 304 -34.61 -9.26 -6.99
C GLY A 304 -35.30 -10.57 -6.60
N GLY A 305 -34.93 -11.19 -5.47
CA GLY A 305 -35.61 -12.38 -4.93
C GLY A 305 -36.87 -12.01 -4.14
N GLY A 306 -37.89 -11.44 -4.79
CA GLY A 306 -39.11 -11.01 -4.11
C GLY A 306 -40.29 -10.81 -5.04
N SER A 307 -41.15 -11.83 -5.12
CA SER A 307 -42.57 -11.82 -5.54
C SER A 307 -43.13 -10.48 -6.03
N LEU A 308 -43.22 -10.28 -7.36
CA LEU A 308 -43.97 -9.18 -7.96
C LEU A 308 -45.30 -9.66 -8.56
N SER A 309 -46.36 -8.97 -8.13
CA SER A 309 -47.76 -9.28 -8.41
C SER A 309 -48.17 -8.97 -9.86
N LYS A 310 -49.29 -9.56 -10.27
CA LYS A 310 -49.82 -9.70 -11.64
C LYS A 310 -50.05 -8.41 -12.47
N ASN A 311 -49.72 -7.22 -11.96
CA ASN A 311 -50.08 -5.93 -12.57
C ASN A 311 -48.97 -5.22 -13.37
N GLU A 312 -47.72 -5.69 -13.33
CA GLU A 312 -46.60 -5.03 -14.05
C GLU A 312 -46.37 -5.51 -15.49
N ARG A 313 -47.17 -6.46 -15.99
CA ARG A 313 -47.05 -6.93 -17.38
C ARG A 313 -47.51 -5.93 -18.45
N ARG A 314 -48.07 -4.77 -18.06
CA ARG A 314 -48.65 -3.81 -19.02
C ARG A 314 -47.69 -2.72 -19.50
N ILE A 315 -46.49 -2.60 -18.94
CA ILE A 315 -45.56 -1.50 -19.28
C ILE A 315 -44.44 -1.96 -20.24
N ARG A 316 -44.25 -3.26 -20.46
CA ARG A 316 -43.21 -3.80 -21.35
C ARG A 316 -43.59 -3.92 -22.85
N SER A 317 -44.72 -3.39 -23.30
CA SER A 317 -45.11 -3.44 -24.73
C SER A 317 -44.90 -2.12 -25.49
N VAL A 318 -44.19 -1.14 -24.92
CA VAL A 318 -43.96 0.16 -25.57
C VAL A 318 -42.48 0.54 -25.53
N VAL A 319 -41.57 -0.40 -25.79
CA VAL A 319 -40.22 -0.11 -26.28
C VAL A 319 -39.72 -1.34 -27.04
N TYR A 320 -40.16 -1.47 -28.29
CA TYR A 320 -39.46 -2.16 -29.39
C TYR A 320 -39.69 -1.29 -30.63
#